data_AF-A0A9P5SXH6-F1
#
_entry.id   AF-A0A9P5SXH6-F1
#
_cell.length_a   1.000
_cell.length_b   1.000
_cell.length_c   1.000
_cell.angle_alpha   90.00
_cell.angle_beta   90.00
_cell.angle_gamma   90.00
#
_symmetry.space_group_name_H-M   'P 1'
#
loop_
_entity.id
_entity.type
_entity.pdbx_description
1 polymer ?
#
loop_
_entity_poly.entity_id
_entity_poly.type
_entity_poly.pdbx_seq_one_letter_code
_entity_poly.pdbx_strand_id
1 'polypeptide(L)'
;SALSSENLVQLLKEAGLNAQPRIHGVPKYPPLTRLQFEVWKMAWPITFRDDMNRHPEITESELETIMNNMRYTWDQTRLAIAQGEVPSIAVVIDPATQRVLATTCDTRNSTRHVLNHAIMNCVEAVAKRERERAPNSNEGQPSSPLTSSPSVGEKRKEHPTSDDASSPSSSSVDTHLDKKRALDGYEKGATTLDQQRSQPMEVDGQRQMLESEEADKQEEQEGNMDDRIKKGYLCTGYDIYLTHEPCVMCSMALVHSRVGRVFYTIPMKTSGGLGSVHKIHSHPSLNHHFYVYRDVGSEEAPDWVAGGGGESALALENQNVDL
;
A
#
# COMPACT_ATOMS: atom_id res chain seq x y z
N SER A 1 13.93 -38.37 -9.45
CA SER A 1 13.47 -38.58 -10.85
C SER A 1 11.96 -38.47 -10.89
N ALA A 2 11.36 -38.10 -12.03
CA ALA A 2 9.91 -38.19 -12.20
C ALA A 2 9.48 -39.68 -12.22
N LEU A 3 8.28 -39.99 -11.72
CA LEU A 3 7.70 -41.32 -11.89
C LEU A 3 7.35 -41.57 -13.36
N SER A 4 7.50 -42.82 -13.82
CA SER A 4 6.92 -43.26 -15.08
C SER A 4 5.39 -43.35 -14.97
N SER A 5 4.71 -43.24 -16.11
CA SER A 5 3.25 -43.36 -16.16
C SER A 5 2.76 -44.72 -15.65
N GLU A 6 3.49 -45.80 -15.95
CA GLU A 6 3.21 -47.15 -15.49
C GLU A 6 3.28 -47.28 -13.97
N ASN A 7 4.34 -46.73 -13.35
CA ASN A 7 4.52 -46.77 -11.90
C ASN A 7 3.43 -45.94 -11.18
N LEU A 8 3.01 -44.81 -11.76
CA LEU A 8 1.90 -44.02 -11.21
C LEU A 8 0.57 -44.77 -11.30
N VAL A 9 0.27 -45.43 -12.43
CA VAL A 9 -0.94 -46.26 -12.59
C VAL A 9 -0.93 -47.44 -11.61
N GLN A 10 0.22 -48.04 -11.36
CA GLN A 10 0.36 -49.13 -10.39
C GLN A 10 0.10 -48.65 -8.95
N LEU A 11 0.70 -47.53 -8.54
CA LEU A 11 0.46 -46.92 -7.22
C LEU A 11 -1.00 -46.51 -7.01
N LEU A 12 -1.67 -45.98 -8.04
CA LEU A 12 -3.10 -45.63 -7.97
C LEU A 12 -3.97 -46.88 -7.76
N LYS A 13 -3.66 -48.00 -8.42
CA LYS A 13 -4.35 -49.29 -8.21
C LYS A 13 -4.11 -49.84 -6.80
N GLU A 14 -2.87 -49.80 -6.32
CA GLU A 14 -2.51 -50.26 -4.97
C GLU A 14 -3.19 -49.42 -3.87
N ALA A 15 -3.37 -48.11 -4.11
CA ALA A 15 -4.12 -47.22 -3.24
C ALA A 15 -5.66 -47.34 -3.37
N GLY A 16 -6.18 -48.22 -4.25
CA GLY A 16 -7.61 -48.36 -4.52
C GLY A 16 -8.25 -47.17 -5.25
N LEU A 17 -7.45 -46.26 -5.81
CA LEU A 17 -7.90 -45.06 -6.49
C LEU A 17 -8.16 -45.33 -7.98
N ASN A 18 -9.43 -45.42 -8.36
CA ASN A 18 -9.83 -45.59 -9.76
C ASN A 18 -9.74 -44.27 -10.55
N ALA A 19 -8.51 -43.83 -10.83
CA ALA A 19 -8.21 -42.62 -11.58
C ALA A 19 -7.40 -42.93 -12.86
N GLN A 20 -7.69 -42.21 -13.94
CA GLN A 20 -6.92 -42.28 -15.19
C GLN A 20 -5.97 -41.06 -15.26
N PRO A 21 -4.67 -41.19 -14.95
CA PRO A 21 -3.74 -40.07 -14.99
C PRO A 21 -3.54 -39.59 -16.43
N ARG A 22 -3.49 -38.26 -16.61
CA ARG A 22 -3.20 -37.60 -17.89
C ARG A 22 -1.86 -36.88 -17.80
N ILE A 23 -1.07 -36.97 -18.86
CA ILE A 23 0.20 -36.23 -18.98
C ILE A 23 -0.10 -34.91 -19.68
N HIS A 24 0.24 -33.79 -19.01
CA HIS A 24 0.13 -32.45 -19.56
C HIS A 24 1.53 -31.84 -19.67
N GLY A 25 1.79 -31.13 -20.77
CA GLY A 25 3.01 -30.33 -20.92
C GLY A 25 2.91 -29.08 -20.06
N VAL A 26 3.79 -28.95 -19.06
CA VAL A 26 3.86 -27.76 -18.19
C VAL A 26 5.10 -26.92 -18.51
N PRO A 27 5.05 -25.58 -18.40
CA PRO A 27 6.24 -24.76 -18.51
C PRO A 27 7.30 -25.19 -17.48
N LYS A 28 8.53 -25.44 -17.95
CA LYS A 28 9.65 -25.85 -17.08
C LYS A 28 10.14 -24.71 -16.16
N TYR A 29 9.91 -23.47 -16.58
CA TYR A 29 10.34 -22.26 -15.90
C TYR A 29 9.13 -21.33 -15.70
N PRO A 30 9.13 -20.45 -14.69
CA PRO A 30 8.11 -19.41 -14.57
C PRO A 30 8.21 -18.42 -15.76
N PRO A 31 7.08 -17.76 -16.13
CA PRO A 31 7.09 -16.72 -17.14
C PRO A 31 7.85 -15.48 -16.64
N LEU A 32 8.72 -14.93 -17.49
CA LEU A 32 9.51 -13.72 -17.19
C LEU A 32 8.81 -12.43 -17.61
N THR A 33 7.82 -12.51 -18.50
CA THR A 33 7.05 -11.35 -18.96
C THR A 33 5.55 -11.61 -18.88
N ARG A 34 4.77 -10.54 -18.78
CA ARG A 34 3.30 -10.63 -18.79
C ARG A 34 2.78 -11.33 -20.04
N LEU A 35 3.39 -11.07 -21.21
CA LEU A 35 3.03 -11.74 -22.46
C LEU A 35 3.29 -13.26 -22.40
N GLN A 36 4.44 -13.70 -21.85
CA GLN A 36 4.70 -15.12 -21.65
C GLN A 36 3.67 -15.75 -20.71
N PHE A 37 3.31 -15.07 -19.62
CA PHE A 37 2.28 -15.54 -18.70
C PHE A 37 0.92 -15.71 -19.36
N GLU A 38 0.45 -14.70 -20.09
CA GLU A 38 -0.86 -14.72 -20.75
C GLU A 38 -0.98 -15.87 -21.75
N VAL A 39 0.10 -16.22 -22.46
CA VAL A 39 0.15 -17.39 -23.35
C VAL A 39 0.29 -18.70 -22.57
N TRP A 40 1.19 -18.78 -21.59
CA TRP A 40 1.51 -20.05 -20.92
C TRP A 40 0.44 -20.51 -19.92
N LYS A 41 -0.33 -19.57 -19.33
CA LYS A 41 -1.46 -19.91 -18.44
C LYS A 41 -2.59 -20.68 -19.16
N MET A 42 -2.65 -20.59 -20.49
CA MET A 42 -3.59 -21.38 -21.31
C MET A 42 -3.21 -22.87 -21.35
N ALA A 43 -1.94 -23.21 -21.13
CA ALA A 43 -1.45 -24.59 -21.12
C ALA A 43 -1.45 -25.21 -19.72
N TRP A 44 -1.11 -24.43 -18.68
CA TRP A 44 -1.12 -24.89 -17.29
C TRP A 44 -1.37 -23.73 -16.32
N PRO A 45 -2.10 -23.93 -15.20
CA PRO A 45 -2.22 -22.92 -14.16
C PRO A 45 -0.85 -22.58 -13.55
N ILE A 46 -0.38 -21.38 -13.84
CA ILE A 46 0.89 -20.83 -13.35
C ILE A 46 0.64 -19.48 -12.68
N THR A 47 1.60 -19.01 -11.89
CA THR A 47 1.61 -17.65 -11.36
C THR A 47 2.68 -16.83 -12.08
N PHE A 48 2.34 -15.59 -12.42
CA PHE A 48 3.30 -14.58 -12.85
C PHE A 48 3.57 -13.64 -11.69
N ARG A 49 4.81 -13.16 -11.65
CA ARG A 49 5.32 -12.23 -10.66
C ARG A 49 6.09 -11.17 -11.44
N ASP A 50 5.64 -9.93 -11.32
CA ASP A 50 6.35 -8.81 -11.91
C ASP A 50 7.73 -8.64 -11.25
N ASP A 51 8.70 -8.15 -12.01
CA ASP A 51 10.01 -7.82 -11.46
C ASP A 51 9.90 -6.52 -10.65
N MET A 52 9.95 -6.65 -9.32
CA MET A 52 9.82 -5.52 -8.41
C MET A 52 10.99 -4.52 -8.50
N ASN A 53 12.12 -4.89 -9.13
CA ASN A 53 13.20 -3.93 -9.41
C ASN A 53 12.85 -3.03 -10.60
N ARG A 54 11.93 -3.47 -11.48
CA ARG A 54 11.43 -2.69 -12.61
C ARG A 54 10.13 -1.99 -12.23
N HIS A 55 10.27 -0.80 -11.66
CA HIS A 55 9.13 0.06 -11.36
C HIS A 55 8.35 0.44 -12.65
N PRO A 56 7.01 0.54 -12.57
CA PRO A 56 6.21 1.18 -13.61
C PRO A 56 6.65 2.63 -13.83
N GLU A 57 6.47 3.12 -15.06
CA GLU A 57 6.65 4.53 -15.39
C GLU A 57 5.63 5.38 -14.62
N ILE A 58 6.11 6.39 -13.91
CA ILE A 58 5.28 7.37 -13.19
C ILE A 58 5.06 8.57 -14.12
N THR A 59 3.81 8.97 -14.31
CA THR A 59 3.47 10.18 -15.09
C THR A 59 3.72 11.45 -14.27
N GLU A 60 3.89 12.60 -14.92
CA GLU A 60 4.13 13.88 -14.23
C GLU A 60 3.00 14.24 -13.24
N SER A 61 1.74 14.03 -13.64
CA SER A 61 0.57 14.25 -12.77
C SER A 61 0.49 13.25 -11.61
N GLU A 62 0.92 12.00 -11.83
CA GLU A 62 1.03 11.02 -10.75
C GLU A 62 2.18 11.36 -9.79
N LEU A 63 3.30 11.87 -10.29
CA LEU A 63 4.41 12.35 -9.46
C LEU A 63 3.95 13.51 -8.57
N GLU A 64 3.27 14.52 -9.14
CA GLU A 64 2.66 15.61 -8.36
C GLU A 64 1.74 15.08 -7.25
N THR A 65 0.91 14.09 -7.58
CA THR A 65 0.02 13.42 -6.62
C THR A 65 0.80 12.70 -5.50
N ILE A 66 1.85 11.97 -5.85
CA ILE A 66 2.75 11.28 -4.89
C ILE A 66 3.42 12.30 -3.96
N MET A 67 3.91 13.43 -4.49
CA MET A 67 4.57 14.46 -3.71
C MET A 67 3.58 15.20 -2.79
N ASN A 68 2.36 15.46 -3.24
CA ASN A 68 1.31 16.04 -2.41
C ASN A 68 0.87 15.10 -1.27
N ASN A 69 0.74 13.80 -1.55
CA ASN A 69 0.46 12.78 -0.53
C ASN A 69 1.60 12.62 0.48
N MET A 70 2.86 12.76 0.04
CA MET A 70 4.02 12.75 0.93
C MET A 70 4.11 14.03 1.79
N ARG A 71 3.84 15.21 1.22
CA ARG A 71 3.72 16.48 1.97
C ARG A 71 2.65 16.37 3.06
N TYR A 72 1.46 15.88 2.70
CA TYR A 72 0.37 15.63 3.68
C TYR A 72 0.82 14.68 4.80
N THR A 73 1.56 13.62 4.47
CA THR A 73 2.11 12.65 5.42
C THR A 73 3.12 13.30 6.39
N TRP A 74 3.98 14.18 5.89
CA TRP A 74 4.89 14.97 6.71
C TRP A 74 4.20 15.99 7.60
N ASP A 75 3.15 16.66 7.13
CA ASP A 75 2.36 17.61 7.95
C ASP A 75 1.76 16.94 9.21
N GLN A 76 1.42 15.64 9.16
CA GLN A 76 0.90 14.91 10.32
C GLN A 76 1.93 14.74 11.44
N THR A 77 3.23 14.88 11.17
CA THR A 77 4.27 14.80 12.22
C THR A 77 4.06 15.88 13.29
N ARG A 78 3.56 17.06 12.91
CA ARG A 78 3.25 18.15 13.86
C ARG A 78 2.19 17.72 14.87
N LEU A 79 1.17 16.97 14.42
CA LEU A 79 0.11 16.44 15.30
C LEU A 79 0.65 15.34 16.23
N ALA A 80 1.49 14.43 15.72
CA ALA A 80 2.13 13.40 16.54
C ALA A 80 3.02 14.02 17.64
N ILE A 81 3.85 15.02 17.29
CA ILE A 81 4.69 15.75 18.24
C ILE A 81 3.84 16.48 19.28
N ALA A 82 2.77 17.16 18.87
CA ALA A 82 1.85 17.84 19.79
C ALA A 82 1.13 16.89 20.75
N GLN A 83 0.95 15.62 20.37
CA GLN A 83 0.43 14.54 21.21
C GLN A 83 1.50 13.85 22.07
N GLY A 84 2.78 14.21 21.92
CA GLY A 84 3.90 13.59 22.61
C GLY A 84 4.31 12.21 22.06
N GLU A 85 3.86 11.87 20.84
CA GLU A 85 4.10 10.59 20.19
C GLU A 85 5.37 10.59 19.33
N VAL A 86 5.78 9.41 18.85
CA VAL A 86 6.94 9.30 17.97
C VAL A 86 6.54 9.82 16.59
N PRO A 87 7.31 10.76 15.98
CA PRO A 87 6.99 11.39 14.69
C PRO A 87 7.27 10.47 13.46
N SER A 88 6.93 9.19 13.59
CA SER A 88 6.82 8.25 12.49
C SER A 88 5.35 8.17 12.10
N ILE A 89 5.03 8.46 10.83
CA ILE A 89 3.66 8.53 10.30
C ILE A 89 3.49 7.46 9.23
N ALA A 90 2.28 6.90 9.15
CA ALA A 90 1.80 6.08 8.06
C ALA A 90 0.43 6.58 7.57
N VAL A 91 0.27 6.75 6.26
CA VAL A 91 -1.00 7.13 5.61
C VAL A 91 -1.31 6.12 4.52
N VAL A 92 -2.48 5.46 4.59
CA VAL A 92 -2.98 4.56 3.54
C VAL A 92 -3.99 5.30 2.67
N ILE A 93 -3.75 5.30 1.36
CA ILE A 93 -4.55 6.02 0.35
C ILE A 93 -4.95 5.04 -0.75
N ASP A 94 -6.21 5.12 -1.21
CA ASP A 94 -6.62 4.43 -2.42
C ASP A 94 -6.14 5.19 -3.67
N PRO A 95 -5.23 4.63 -4.50
CA PRO A 95 -4.69 5.34 -5.65
C PRO A 95 -5.73 5.65 -6.74
N ALA A 96 -6.86 4.93 -6.78
CA ALA A 96 -7.92 5.18 -7.76
C ALA A 96 -8.75 6.42 -7.41
N THR A 97 -9.11 6.58 -6.13
CA THR A 97 -9.99 7.67 -5.65
C THR A 97 -9.25 8.81 -4.95
N GLN A 98 -7.93 8.68 -4.74
CA GLN A 98 -7.09 9.54 -3.90
C GLN A 98 -7.65 9.74 -2.46
N ARG A 99 -8.49 8.81 -2.01
CA ARG A 99 -9.13 8.89 -0.69
C ARG A 99 -8.20 8.34 0.38
N VAL A 100 -7.87 9.17 1.36
CA VAL A 100 -7.22 8.74 2.61
C VAL A 100 -8.15 7.79 3.37
N LEU A 101 -7.67 6.58 3.64
CA LEU A 101 -8.41 5.53 4.36
C LEU A 101 -8.08 5.54 5.84
N ALA A 102 -6.80 5.72 6.18
CA ALA A 102 -6.28 5.86 7.53
C ALA A 102 -5.01 6.74 7.55
N THR A 103 -4.87 7.52 8.62
CA THR A 103 -3.69 8.34 8.95
C THR A 103 -3.32 8.04 10.40
N THR A 104 -2.10 7.58 10.66
CA THR A 104 -1.67 7.14 12.00
C THR A 104 -0.21 7.49 12.29
N CYS A 105 0.10 7.65 13.58
CA CYS A 105 1.46 7.79 14.09
C CYS A 105 1.89 6.56 14.91
N ASP A 106 3.19 6.50 15.24
CA ASP A 106 3.75 5.53 16.18
C ASP A 106 3.45 5.96 17.62
N THR A 107 2.54 5.21 18.26
CA THR A 107 1.95 5.57 19.56
C THR A 107 2.64 4.88 20.74
N ARG A 108 3.91 4.49 20.59
CA ARG A 108 4.66 3.80 21.65
C ARG A 108 4.88 4.66 22.89
N ASN A 109 4.89 5.99 22.77
CA ASN A 109 5.10 6.87 23.93
C ASN A 109 3.88 6.85 24.86
N SER A 110 2.66 7.04 24.32
CA SER A 110 1.43 7.01 25.13
C SER A 110 1.01 5.60 25.55
N THR A 111 1.04 4.64 24.62
CA THR A 111 0.47 3.30 24.86
C THR A 111 1.42 2.35 25.59
N ARG A 112 2.72 2.69 25.68
CA ARG A 112 3.81 1.84 26.20
C ARG A 112 3.94 0.46 25.52
N HIS A 113 3.18 0.17 24.46
CA HIS A 113 3.14 -1.13 23.82
C HIS A 113 4.09 -1.19 22.63
N VAL A 114 5.15 -1.99 22.75
CA VAL A 114 6.29 -2.02 21.83
C VAL A 114 5.98 -2.30 20.36
N LEU A 115 4.80 -2.84 20.02
CA LEU A 115 4.40 -3.13 18.64
C LEU A 115 3.55 -2.03 17.99
N ASN A 116 3.17 -0.96 18.72
CA ASN A 116 2.27 0.09 18.23
C ASN A 116 2.97 1.13 17.33
N HIS A 117 3.69 0.63 16.33
CA HIS A 117 4.29 1.43 15.27
C HIS A 117 3.21 1.99 14.34
N ALA A 118 3.53 3.10 13.66
CA ALA A 118 2.59 3.81 12.79
C ALA A 118 1.84 2.91 11.81
N ILE A 119 2.53 1.96 11.17
CA ILE A 119 1.96 1.02 10.20
C ILE A 119 1.04 -0.02 10.85
N MET A 120 1.40 -0.53 12.03
CA MET A 120 0.55 -1.49 12.76
C MET A 120 -0.77 -0.81 13.15
N ASN A 121 -0.67 0.42 13.65
CA ASN A 121 -1.83 1.28 13.92
C ASN A 121 -2.64 1.55 12.63
N CYS A 122 -1.98 1.77 11.50
CA CYS A 122 -2.63 2.05 10.20
C CYS A 122 -3.43 0.84 9.69
N VAL A 123 -2.83 -0.36 9.71
CA VAL A 123 -3.47 -1.60 9.28
C VAL A 123 -4.69 -1.91 10.15
N GLU A 124 -4.61 -1.71 11.47
CA GLU A 124 -5.78 -1.89 12.36
C GLU A 124 -6.84 -0.80 12.14
N ALA A 125 -6.46 0.44 11.83
CA ALA A 125 -7.42 1.50 11.50
C ALA A 125 -8.20 1.19 10.20
N VAL A 126 -7.52 0.71 9.16
CA VAL A 126 -8.19 0.21 7.94
C VAL A 126 -9.07 -1.00 8.27
N ALA A 127 -8.61 -1.93 9.10
CA ALA A 127 -9.40 -3.10 9.51
C ALA A 127 -10.69 -2.72 10.25
N LYS A 128 -10.64 -1.73 11.16
CA LYS A 128 -11.84 -1.19 11.83
C LYS A 128 -12.82 -0.60 10.83
N ARG A 129 -12.33 0.28 9.95
CA ARG A 129 -13.12 0.93 8.90
C ARG A 129 -13.86 -0.06 8.01
N GLU A 130 -13.19 -1.11 7.53
CA GLU A 130 -13.83 -2.11 6.67
C GLU A 130 -14.81 -3.01 7.44
N ARG A 131 -14.56 -3.31 8.72
CA ARG A 131 -15.53 -4.02 9.59
C ARG A 131 -16.80 -3.19 9.85
N GLU A 132 -16.66 -1.87 10.00
CA GLU A 132 -17.78 -0.93 10.18
C GLU A 132 -18.58 -0.70 8.89
N ARG A 133 -17.93 -0.83 7.72
CA ARG A 133 -18.57 -0.72 6.39
C ARG A 133 -19.31 -2.00 5.97
N ALA A 134 -18.88 -3.16 6.44
CA ALA A 134 -19.58 -4.41 6.19
C ALA A 134 -21.00 -4.35 6.78
N PRO A 135 -22.06 -4.56 5.99
CA PRO A 135 -23.42 -4.61 6.54
C PRO A 135 -23.51 -5.74 7.57
N ASN A 136 -24.31 -5.53 8.62
CA ASN A 136 -24.53 -6.48 9.72
C ASN A 136 -25.19 -7.78 9.20
N SER A 137 -24.41 -8.66 8.57
CA SER A 137 -24.88 -9.89 7.94
C SER A 137 -25.05 -11.04 8.93
N ASN A 138 -25.23 -10.73 10.23
CA ASN A 138 -25.28 -11.73 11.29
C ASN A 138 -26.21 -11.38 12.46
N GLU A 139 -27.36 -10.77 12.19
CA GLU A 139 -28.56 -11.10 12.98
C GLU A 139 -29.18 -12.38 12.39
N GLY A 140 -28.93 -13.54 13.01
CA GLY A 140 -29.79 -14.71 12.80
C GLY A 140 -29.17 -16.05 12.40
N GLN A 141 -27.85 -16.29 12.50
CA GLN A 141 -27.32 -17.66 12.41
C GLN A 141 -26.43 -18.07 13.60
N PRO A 142 -26.71 -19.19 14.29
CA PRO A 142 -25.87 -19.68 15.36
C PRO A 142 -24.53 -20.19 14.80
N SER A 143 -23.44 -19.82 15.48
CA SER A 143 -22.07 -20.18 15.11
C SER A 143 -21.89 -21.69 14.98
N SER A 144 -21.65 -22.18 13.76
CA SER A 144 -21.22 -23.56 13.52
C SER A 144 -19.75 -23.73 13.97
N PRO A 145 -19.38 -24.85 14.63
CA PRO A 145 -18.03 -25.00 15.17
C PRO A 145 -16.93 -25.05 14.10
N LEU A 146 -15.80 -24.40 14.40
CA LEU A 146 -14.57 -24.45 13.60
C LEU A 146 -14.08 -25.91 13.45
N THR A 147 -14.09 -26.42 12.23
CA THR A 147 -13.59 -27.77 11.93
C THR A 147 -12.06 -27.79 11.77
N SER A 148 -11.38 -28.15 12.87
CA SER A 148 -10.06 -28.81 12.93
C SER A 148 -8.96 -28.37 11.95
N SER A 149 -8.00 -27.57 12.46
CA SER A 149 -6.62 -27.59 11.96
C SER A 149 -5.94 -28.93 12.29
N PRO A 150 -4.95 -29.41 11.49
CA PRO A 150 -4.18 -30.60 11.83
C PRO A 150 -3.27 -30.36 13.05
N SER A 151 -3.27 -31.28 14.00
CA SER A 151 -2.50 -31.21 15.24
C SER A 151 -1.07 -31.76 15.09
N VAL A 152 -0.04 -30.99 15.50
CA VAL A 152 1.26 -31.56 15.92
C VAL A 152 1.90 -30.70 17.02
N GLY A 153 2.21 -31.33 18.17
CA GLY A 153 3.45 -31.07 18.92
C GLY A 153 3.44 -30.00 20.01
N GLU A 154 3.10 -30.38 21.24
CA GLU A 154 3.41 -29.59 22.45
C GLU A 154 4.93 -29.50 22.72
N LYS A 155 5.39 -28.32 23.15
CA LYS A 155 6.25 -28.18 24.36
C LYS A 155 6.34 -26.72 24.84
N ARG A 156 5.71 -26.46 25.98
CA ARG A 156 5.69 -25.18 26.71
C ARG A 156 6.90 -25.06 27.65
N LYS A 157 7.46 -23.85 27.78
CA LYS A 157 8.19 -23.36 28.97
C LYS A 157 7.88 -21.87 29.13
N GLU A 158 7.81 -21.38 30.36
CA GLU A 158 7.20 -20.09 30.70
C GLU A 158 8.19 -19.10 31.34
N HIS A 159 8.00 -17.79 31.03
CA HIS A 159 8.06 -16.60 31.91
C HIS A 159 9.29 -16.31 32.83
N PRO A 160 9.45 -15.09 33.45
CA PRO A 160 8.47 -14.01 33.68
C PRO A 160 8.92 -12.51 33.52
N THR A 161 7.92 -11.58 33.54
CA THR A 161 7.90 -10.18 34.12
C THR A 161 8.85 -9.09 33.58
N SER A 162 8.58 -7.76 33.63
CA SER A 162 7.51 -6.92 34.26
C SER A 162 7.54 -5.45 33.76
N ASP A 163 6.37 -4.77 33.73
CA ASP A 163 6.00 -3.38 34.14
C ASP A 163 6.84 -2.13 33.65
N ASP A 164 6.38 -0.86 33.57
CA ASP A 164 5.10 -0.19 33.89
C ASP A 164 4.94 1.23 33.22
N ALA A 165 3.76 1.84 33.42
CA ALA A 165 3.47 3.30 33.63
C ALA A 165 3.58 4.38 32.50
N SER A 166 2.40 4.87 32.09
CA SER A 166 1.82 6.21 32.35
C SER A 166 2.52 7.55 31.99
N SER A 167 1.67 8.51 31.54
CA SER A 167 1.84 9.98 31.43
C SER A 167 1.59 10.69 32.80
N PRO A 168 1.38 12.04 33.01
CA PRO A 168 0.62 13.02 32.18
C PRO A 168 1.00 14.55 32.25
N SER A 169 0.14 15.41 31.63
CA SER A 169 -0.13 16.84 31.96
C SER A 169 0.96 17.89 31.58
N SER A 170 0.77 19.21 31.43
CA SER A 170 -0.37 20.18 31.27
C SER A 170 0.23 21.61 31.07
N SER A 171 -0.42 22.74 30.68
CA SER A 171 -1.67 23.12 29.97
C SER A 171 -1.66 24.66 29.70
N SER A 172 -2.69 25.23 29.03
CA SER A 172 -3.07 26.68 29.06
C SER A 172 -2.16 27.67 28.28
N VAL A 173 -2.56 28.84 27.73
CA VAL A 173 -3.83 29.64 27.70
C VAL A 173 -3.86 30.62 26.48
N ASP A 174 -5.07 31.11 26.11
CA ASP A 174 -5.51 32.40 25.49
C ASP A 174 -4.52 33.30 24.70
N THR A 175 -4.85 33.96 23.57
CA THR A 175 -5.96 34.91 23.27
C THR A 175 -6.07 35.07 21.72
N HIS A 176 -7.24 35.13 21.06
CA HIS A 176 -8.28 36.18 20.93
C HIS A 176 -7.95 37.37 19.99
N LEU A 177 -8.93 37.77 19.15
CA LEU A 177 -9.00 38.91 18.19
C LEU A 177 -8.23 38.81 16.84
N ASP A 178 -8.67 39.38 15.71
CA ASP A 178 -10.00 39.82 15.21
C ASP A 178 -9.89 40.27 13.72
N LYS A 179 -11.03 40.46 13.03
CA LYS A 179 -11.28 41.34 11.86
C LYS A 179 -10.67 41.03 10.47
N LYS A 180 -11.61 40.70 9.57
CA LYS A 180 -11.98 41.40 8.31
C LYS A 180 -10.91 41.58 7.21
N ARG A 181 -11.08 41.03 6.00
CA ARG A 181 -12.11 41.29 4.94
C ARG A 181 -11.55 42.26 3.89
N ALA A 182 -11.93 42.04 2.62
CA ALA A 182 -11.84 42.97 1.49
C ALA A 182 -10.44 43.15 0.89
N LEU A 183 -10.29 43.44 -0.40
CA LEU A 183 -11.20 43.41 -1.58
C LEU A 183 -10.32 43.53 -2.84
N ASP A 184 -10.90 43.29 -4.01
CA ASP A 184 -10.47 43.77 -5.33
C ASP A 184 -9.04 43.39 -5.82
N GLY A 185 -8.83 42.96 -7.05
CA GLY A 185 -9.58 43.32 -8.25
C GLY A 185 -8.77 44.35 -9.03
N TYR A 186 -7.95 43.88 -9.97
CA TYR A 186 -7.49 44.74 -11.06
C TYR A 186 -7.55 43.99 -12.39
N GLU A 187 -7.96 44.73 -13.40
CA GLU A 187 -8.49 44.26 -14.65
C GLU A 187 -7.66 44.83 -15.81
N LYS A 188 -7.87 44.29 -17.02
CA LYS A 188 -7.54 44.89 -18.33
C LYS A 188 -6.08 44.85 -18.80
N GLY A 189 -5.93 44.27 -19.99
CA GLY A 189 -4.74 44.32 -20.86
C GLY A 189 -5.07 43.70 -22.21
N ALA A 190 -6.00 44.30 -22.97
CA ALA A 190 -6.57 43.70 -24.19
C ALA A 190 -5.97 44.27 -25.49
N THR A 191 -5.69 43.37 -26.45
CA THR A 191 -5.65 43.59 -27.91
C THR A 191 -5.91 42.23 -28.58
N THR A 192 -7.04 41.93 -29.25
CA THR A 192 -7.42 42.32 -30.63
C THR A 192 -6.27 42.12 -31.62
N LEU A 193 -6.33 41.29 -32.68
CA LEU A 193 -7.44 40.90 -33.57
C LEU A 193 -7.21 39.47 -34.11
N ASP A 194 -8.27 38.71 -34.41
CA ASP A 194 -8.68 38.46 -35.81
C ASP A 194 -10.12 37.92 -35.88
N GLN A 195 -10.84 38.20 -36.96
CA GLN A 195 -12.22 37.75 -37.19
C GLN A 195 -12.31 36.88 -38.44
N GLN A 196 -12.56 35.58 -38.27
CA GLN A 196 -13.19 34.76 -39.30
C GLN A 196 -14.45 34.10 -38.77
N ARG A 197 -15.56 34.38 -39.45
CA ARG A 197 -16.93 34.00 -39.08
C ARG A 197 -17.29 32.69 -39.77
N SER A 198 -17.29 31.60 -39.01
CA SER A 198 -17.87 30.31 -39.40
C SER A 198 -19.15 30.04 -38.59
N GLN A 199 -20.08 29.29 -39.20
CA GLN A 199 -21.43 29.05 -38.68
C GLN A 199 -21.42 28.02 -37.51
N PRO A 200 -22.44 28.00 -36.63
CA PRO A 200 -22.40 27.15 -35.44
C PRO A 200 -22.49 25.66 -35.79
N MET A 201 -21.49 24.89 -35.35
CA MET A 201 -21.57 23.43 -35.26
C MET A 201 -22.33 23.01 -34.00
N GLU A 202 -22.96 21.83 -34.07
CA GLU A 202 -23.78 21.24 -33.01
C GLU A 202 -22.90 20.79 -31.82
N VAL A 203 -22.95 21.53 -30.71
CA VAL A 203 -22.07 21.29 -29.54
C VAL A 203 -22.61 20.19 -28.60
N ASP A 204 -23.90 19.88 -28.65
CA ASP A 204 -24.53 18.94 -27.72
C ASP A 204 -24.03 17.50 -27.86
N GLY A 205 -23.71 17.05 -29.08
CA GLY A 205 -23.26 15.67 -29.32
C GLY A 205 -21.88 15.37 -28.73
N GLN A 206 -20.91 16.28 -28.87
CA GLN A 206 -19.58 16.09 -28.27
C GLN A 206 -19.61 16.20 -26.75
N ARG A 207 -20.51 17.01 -26.19
CA ARG A 207 -20.72 17.10 -24.75
C ARG A 207 -21.32 15.81 -24.18
N GLN A 208 -22.37 15.27 -24.81
CA GLN A 208 -22.96 13.99 -24.39
C GLN A 208 -21.98 12.83 -24.49
N MET A 209 -21.10 12.79 -25.51
CA MET A 209 -20.08 11.76 -25.61
C MET A 209 -19.05 11.83 -24.48
N LEU A 210 -18.56 13.03 -24.14
CA LEU A 210 -17.62 13.22 -23.01
C LEU A 210 -18.29 12.87 -21.67
N GLU A 211 -19.53 13.31 -21.46
CA GLU A 211 -20.31 12.99 -20.25
C GLU A 211 -20.59 11.47 -20.15
N SER A 212 -20.80 10.76 -21.27
CA SER A 212 -20.91 9.29 -21.27
C SER A 212 -19.58 8.57 -21.04
N GLU A 213 -18.47 9.06 -21.60
CA GLU A 213 -17.15 8.48 -21.35
C GLU A 213 -16.68 8.72 -19.90
N GLU A 214 -17.08 9.83 -19.27
CA GLU A 214 -16.84 10.09 -17.85
C GLU A 214 -17.73 9.20 -16.95
N ALA A 215 -18.98 8.95 -17.34
CA ALA A 215 -19.87 8.02 -16.65
C ALA A 215 -19.37 6.57 -16.75
N ASP A 216 -19.00 6.08 -17.93
CA ASP A 216 -18.43 4.73 -18.12
C ASP A 216 -17.13 4.55 -17.31
N LYS A 217 -16.27 5.58 -17.27
CA LYS A 217 -15.06 5.57 -16.41
C LYS A 217 -15.40 5.55 -14.92
N GLN A 218 -16.49 6.19 -14.49
CA GLN A 218 -16.96 6.15 -13.10
C GLN A 218 -17.55 4.77 -12.76
N GLU A 219 -18.37 4.18 -13.61
CA GLU A 219 -18.93 2.83 -13.40
C GLU A 219 -17.84 1.74 -13.40
N GLU A 220 -16.83 1.81 -14.28
CA GLU A 220 -15.67 0.91 -14.24
C GLU A 220 -14.84 1.08 -12.96
N GLN A 221 -14.69 2.30 -12.45
CA GLN A 221 -13.96 2.59 -11.21
C GLN A 221 -14.72 2.10 -9.96
N GLU A 222 -16.04 2.29 -9.89
CA GLU A 222 -16.87 1.78 -8.79
C GLU A 222 -16.92 0.24 -8.80
N GLY A 223 -17.05 -0.38 -9.98
CA GLY A 223 -16.99 -1.84 -10.12
C GLY A 223 -15.65 -2.45 -9.67
N ASN A 224 -14.54 -1.74 -9.93
CA ASN A 224 -13.19 -2.15 -9.47
C ASN A 224 -13.04 -2.00 -7.94
N MET A 225 -13.68 -1.00 -7.31
CA MET A 225 -13.66 -0.86 -5.84
C MET A 225 -14.36 -2.04 -5.13
N ASP A 226 -15.49 -2.52 -5.66
CA ASP A 226 -16.20 -3.69 -5.13
C ASP A 226 -15.38 -4.98 -5.28
N ASP A 227 -14.66 -5.16 -6.39
CA ASP A 227 -13.83 -6.36 -6.63
C ASP A 227 -12.52 -6.41 -5.80
N ARG A 228 -12.01 -5.26 -5.34
CA ARG A 228 -10.92 -5.22 -4.34
C ARG A 228 -11.39 -5.69 -2.97
N ILE A 229 -12.59 -5.29 -2.55
CA ILE A 229 -13.18 -5.66 -1.26
C ILE A 229 -13.51 -7.16 -1.22
N LYS A 230 -14.03 -7.72 -2.32
CA LYS A 230 -14.30 -9.17 -2.47
C LYS A 230 -13.07 -10.08 -2.32
N LYS A 231 -11.84 -9.55 -2.44
CA LYS A 231 -10.60 -10.33 -2.29
C LYS A 231 -10.18 -10.60 -0.84
N GLY A 232 -10.89 -10.06 0.16
CA GLY A 232 -10.76 -10.49 1.56
C GLY A 232 -9.45 -10.11 2.27
N TYR A 233 -8.64 -9.21 1.71
CA TYR A 233 -7.44 -8.66 2.34
C TYR A 233 -7.52 -7.15 2.49
N LEU A 234 -7.10 -6.65 3.67
CA LEU A 234 -7.40 -5.32 4.19
C LEU A 234 -6.95 -4.15 3.29
N CYS A 235 -5.71 -4.17 2.81
CA CYS A 235 -5.10 -3.03 2.11
C CYS A 235 -4.79 -3.34 0.64
N THR A 236 -5.61 -4.20 0.02
CA THR A 236 -5.34 -4.76 -1.32
C THR A 236 -5.19 -3.68 -2.39
N GLY A 237 -3.96 -3.52 -2.90
CA GLY A 237 -3.68 -2.58 -3.99
C GLY A 237 -3.74 -1.10 -3.59
N TYR A 238 -3.75 -0.78 -2.29
CA TYR A 238 -3.62 0.60 -1.81
C TYR A 238 -2.16 1.04 -1.74
N ASP A 239 -1.96 2.35 -1.81
CA ASP A 239 -0.66 3.00 -1.61
C ASP A 239 -0.52 3.35 -0.12
N ILE A 240 0.69 3.21 0.41
CA ILE A 240 1.03 3.68 1.76
C ILE A 240 2.23 4.61 1.74
N TYR A 241 2.06 5.78 2.35
CA TYR A 241 3.06 6.84 2.47
C TYR A 241 3.59 6.86 3.89
N LEU A 242 4.92 6.87 4.03
CA LEU A 242 5.63 6.72 5.30
C LEU A 242 6.71 7.79 5.44
N THR A 243 6.85 8.40 6.62
CA THR A 243 7.99 9.31 6.85
C THR A 243 9.32 8.54 6.93
N HIS A 244 9.29 7.32 7.46
CA HIS A 244 10.48 6.49 7.70
C HIS A 244 10.29 5.09 7.10
N GLU A 245 11.39 4.47 6.65
CA GLU A 245 11.42 3.08 6.22
C GLU A 245 10.95 2.17 7.37
N PRO A 246 10.07 1.19 7.09
CA PRO A 246 9.56 0.31 8.14
C PRO A 246 10.56 -0.74 8.58
N CYS A 247 10.44 -1.16 9.85
CA CYS A 247 11.19 -2.30 10.36
C CYS A 247 10.70 -3.62 9.76
N VAL A 248 11.50 -4.68 9.88
CA VAL A 248 11.15 -6.05 9.46
C VAL A 248 9.72 -6.47 9.81
N MET A 249 9.25 -6.20 11.04
CA MET A 249 7.88 -6.50 11.47
C MET A 249 6.84 -5.74 10.63
N CYS A 250 6.98 -4.42 10.50
CA CYS A 250 6.05 -3.58 9.74
C CYS A 250 6.08 -3.94 8.25
N SER A 251 7.26 -4.19 7.68
CA SER A 251 7.42 -4.65 6.30
C SER A 251 6.67 -5.96 6.04
N MET A 252 6.74 -6.92 6.97
CA MET A 252 6.00 -8.18 6.86
C MET A 252 4.48 -7.99 7.05
N ALA A 253 4.06 -7.05 7.92
CA ALA A 253 2.64 -6.69 8.06
C ALA A 253 2.07 -6.11 6.74
N LEU A 254 2.86 -5.32 5.99
CA LEU A 254 2.49 -4.83 4.66
C LEU A 254 2.35 -5.96 3.63
N VAL A 255 3.23 -6.97 3.65
CA VAL A 255 3.09 -8.20 2.84
C VAL A 255 1.77 -8.92 3.14
N HIS A 256 1.44 -9.10 4.43
CA HIS A 256 0.18 -9.73 4.84
C HIS A 256 -1.06 -8.90 4.48
N SER A 257 -0.94 -7.58 4.49
CA SER A 257 -2.04 -6.64 4.18
C SER A 257 -2.29 -6.43 2.69
N ARG A 258 -1.41 -6.97 1.82
CA ARG A 258 -1.51 -6.90 0.35
C ARG A 258 -1.43 -5.49 -0.25
N VAL A 259 -0.67 -4.58 0.36
CA VAL A 259 -0.46 -3.22 -0.19
C VAL A 259 0.10 -3.27 -1.61
N GLY A 260 -0.26 -2.29 -2.44
CA GLY A 260 0.20 -2.19 -3.83
C GLY A 260 1.56 -1.52 -3.94
N ARG A 261 1.74 -0.38 -3.27
CA ARG A 261 2.97 0.41 -3.30
C ARG A 261 3.28 1.02 -1.93
N VAL A 262 4.56 1.20 -1.64
CA VAL A 262 5.06 1.91 -0.47
C VAL A 262 5.93 3.07 -0.93
N PHE A 263 5.69 4.26 -0.41
CA PHE A 263 6.53 5.44 -0.58
C PHE A 263 7.11 5.81 0.78
N TYR A 264 8.43 5.96 0.89
CA TYR A 264 9.04 6.47 2.12
C TYR A 264 10.14 7.49 1.88
N THR A 265 10.32 8.39 2.86
CA THR A 265 11.38 9.41 2.80
C THR A 265 12.69 8.94 3.42
N ILE A 266 12.71 8.52 4.69
CA ILE A 266 13.99 8.31 5.41
C ILE A 266 14.36 6.83 5.54
N PRO A 267 15.55 6.39 5.08
CA PRO A 267 16.03 5.01 5.26
C PRO A 267 16.38 4.69 6.71
N MET A 268 16.02 3.49 7.18
CA MET A 268 16.27 3.04 8.56
C MET A 268 17.47 2.09 8.62
N LYS A 269 18.66 2.70 8.72
CA LYS A 269 19.98 2.05 8.59
C LYS A 269 20.17 0.72 9.36
N THR A 270 19.56 0.54 10.53
CA THR A 270 19.81 -0.61 11.43
C THR A 270 18.76 -1.71 11.40
N SER A 271 17.54 -1.45 10.90
CA SER A 271 16.43 -2.43 10.95
C SER A 271 15.43 -2.32 9.80
N GLY A 272 15.72 -1.47 8.80
CA GLY A 272 14.89 -1.24 7.62
C GLY A 272 14.66 -2.51 6.81
N GLY A 273 13.39 -2.86 6.65
CA GLY A 273 12.95 -4.11 6.01
C GLY A 273 12.61 -3.98 4.52
N LEU A 274 12.70 -2.78 3.93
CA LEU A 274 12.38 -2.55 2.51
C LEU A 274 13.59 -2.18 1.65
N GLY A 275 14.69 -1.76 2.27
CA GLY A 275 15.87 -1.35 1.52
C GLY A 275 17.18 -1.24 2.26
N SER A 276 17.18 -0.88 3.56
CA SER A 276 18.44 -0.67 4.29
C SER A 276 19.12 -1.97 4.71
N VAL A 277 18.37 -2.92 5.26
CA VAL A 277 18.91 -4.21 5.77
C VAL A 277 18.31 -5.40 5.03
N HIS A 278 17.01 -5.36 4.71
CA HIS A 278 16.33 -6.42 3.98
C HIS A 278 15.47 -5.85 2.84
N LYS A 279 15.20 -6.67 1.82
CA LYS A 279 14.24 -6.38 0.73
C LYS A 279 13.01 -7.29 0.83
N ILE A 280 12.21 -7.13 1.87
CA ILE A 280 11.07 -8.03 2.16
C ILE A 280 10.00 -7.97 1.05
N HIS A 281 9.72 -6.76 0.54
CA HIS A 281 8.74 -6.50 -0.53
C HIS A 281 8.95 -7.27 -1.84
N SER A 282 10.17 -7.77 -2.09
CA SER A 282 10.58 -8.47 -3.31
C SER A 282 11.14 -9.87 -3.04
N HIS A 283 11.02 -10.38 -1.81
CA HIS A 283 11.65 -11.64 -1.41
C HIS A 283 11.02 -12.86 -2.12
N PRO A 284 11.78 -13.69 -2.87
CA PRO A 284 11.19 -14.71 -3.76
C PRO A 284 10.35 -15.81 -3.09
N SER A 285 10.56 -16.09 -1.80
CA SER A 285 9.76 -17.09 -1.08
C SER A 285 8.40 -16.58 -0.59
N LEU A 286 8.10 -15.28 -0.70
CA LEU A 286 6.84 -14.70 -0.23
C LEU A 286 5.73 -14.76 -1.28
N ASN A 287 4.49 -14.72 -0.79
CA ASN A 287 3.27 -14.89 -1.58
C ASN A 287 2.64 -13.57 -2.05
N HIS A 288 3.24 -12.44 -1.68
CA HIS A 288 2.84 -11.10 -2.08
C HIS A 288 4.08 -10.24 -2.24
N HIS A 289 4.06 -9.36 -3.25
CA HIS A 289 5.13 -8.46 -3.60
C HIS A 289 4.54 -7.07 -3.90
N PHE A 290 5.30 -6.01 -3.65
CA PHE A 290 4.85 -4.64 -3.84
C PHE A 290 6.01 -3.71 -4.18
N TYR A 291 5.71 -2.61 -4.89
CA TYR A 291 6.71 -1.62 -5.28
C TYR A 291 7.11 -0.75 -4.10
N VAL A 292 8.40 -0.40 -4.00
CA VAL A 292 8.93 0.45 -2.93
C VAL A 292 9.72 1.62 -3.51
N TYR A 293 9.18 2.82 -3.34
CA TYR A 293 9.81 4.07 -3.71
C TYR A 293 10.46 4.69 -2.47
N ARG A 294 11.71 5.14 -2.63
CA ARG A 294 12.59 5.61 -1.56
C ARG A 294 12.90 7.08 -1.75
N ASP A 295 13.31 7.74 -0.66
CA ASP A 295 13.79 9.13 -0.66
C ASP A 295 12.75 10.12 -1.24
N VAL A 296 11.46 9.76 -1.16
CA VAL A 296 10.34 10.52 -1.71
C VAL A 296 10.03 11.72 -0.81
N GLY A 297 10.00 12.93 -1.36
CA GLY A 297 9.70 14.15 -0.61
C GLY A 297 10.76 14.49 0.45
N SER A 298 12.04 14.23 0.16
CA SER A 298 13.17 14.44 1.07
C SER A 298 13.27 15.86 1.63
N GLU A 299 12.91 16.84 0.81
CA GLU A 299 12.87 18.28 1.07
C GLU A 299 11.70 18.71 1.96
N GLU A 300 10.70 17.85 2.17
CA GLU A 300 9.59 18.07 3.10
C GLU A 300 9.91 17.56 4.52
N ALA A 301 11.00 16.79 4.68
CA ALA A 301 11.44 16.29 5.97
C ALA A 301 12.03 17.45 6.81
N PRO A 302 11.56 17.68 8.05
CA PRO A 302 12.09 18.74 8.90
C PRO A 302 13.59 18.58 9.25
N ASP A 303 14.30 19.70 9.38
CA ASP A 303 15.75 19.75 9.69
C ASP A 303 16.16 18.90 10.91
N TRP A 304 15.30 18.82 11.95
CA TRP A 304 15.58 18.03 13.15
C TRP A 304 15.66 16.53 12.88
N VAL A 305 15.11 16.05 11.76
CA VAL A 305 15.24 14.67 11.30
C VAL A 305 16.56 14.45 10.56
N ALA A 306 16.97 15.42 9.72
CA ALA A 306 18.26 15.41 9.03
C ALA A 306 19.46 15.45 10.01
N GLY A 307 19.28 16.08 11.18
CA GLY A 307 20.29 16.15 12.24
C GLY A 307 20.74 14.81 12.84
N GLY A 308 20.02 13.70 12.58
CA GLY A 308 20.42 12.35 13.01
C GLY A 308 21.47 11.66 12.14
N GLY A 309 21.87 12.28 11.02
CA GLY A 309 22.77 11.65 10.05
C GLY A 309 23.35 12.63 9.04
N GLY A 310 24.19 13.55 9.51
CA GLY A 310 25.12 14.24 8.61
C GLY A 310 25.91 13.24 7.78
N GLU A 311 26.18 13.61 6.52
CA GLU A 311 26.70 12.75 5.44
C GLU A 311 25.67 11.76 4.83
N SER A 312 24.87 12.24 3.86
CA SER A 312 24.90 11.77 2.46
C SER A 312 23.72 12.24 1.56
N ALA A 313 23.57 13.55 1.33
CA ALA A 313 22.77 14.04 0.19
C ALA A 313 23.57 14.11 -1.13
N LEU A 314 24.89 13.89 -1.09
CA LEU A 314 25.83 14.04 -2.21
C LEU A 314 26.57 12.73 -2.57
N ALA A 315 26.13 11.57 -2.06
CA ALA A 315 26.83 10.29 -2.25
C ALA A 315 26.11 9.27 -3.16
N LEU A 316 24.87 9.55 -3.59
CA LEU A 316 24.07 8.62 -4.41
C LEU A 316 24.15 8.89 -5.92
N GLU A 317 24.81 9.98 -6.34
CA GLU A 317 24.98 10.35 -7.75
C GLU A 317 26.00 9.46 -8.53
N ASN A 318 26.53 8.40 -7.88
CA ASN A 318 27.55 7.50 -8.44
C ASN A 318 27.21 5.99 -8.28
N GLN A 319 25.94 5.61 -8.08
CA GLN A 319 25.51 4.20 -8.12
C GLN A 319 24.37 3.95 -9.11
N ASN A 320 24.71 4.14 -10.38
CA ASN A 320 24.08 3.41 -11.48
C ASN A 320 25.16 2.57 -12.20
N VAL A 321 24.71 1.50 -12.85
CA VAL A 321 25.47 0.52 -13.66
C VAL A 321 26.04 -0.71 -12.90
N ASP A 322 25.64 -1.86 -13.45
CA ASP A 322 26.04 -3.27 -13.25
C ASP A 322 25.34 -4.14 -12.18
N LEU A 323 24.71 -5.21 -12.72
CA LEU A 323 24.06 -6.41 -12.15
C LEU A 323 22.57 -6.29 -11.74
#